data_AF-A0A6A7MEU3-F1
#
_entry.id   AF-A0A6A7MEU3-F1
#
_cell.length_a   1.000
_cell.length_b   1.000
_cell.length_c   1.000
_cell.angle_alpha   90.00
_cell.angle_beta   90.00
_cell.angle_gamma   90.00
#
_symmetry.space_group_name_H-M   'P 1'
#
loop_
_entity.id
_entity.type
_entity.pdbx_description
1 polymer ?
#
loop_
_entity_poly.entity_id
_entity_poly.type
_entity_poly.pdbx_seq_one_letter_code
_entity_poly.pdbx_strand_id
1 'polypeptide(L)'
;MVAARCRLPDGEHPDKTGSGFLALWVERSERRPHRSEAKDDKRYYKRAGDSSFVMEHYDIEDAFNRVGVPDLQLFVARTTNEDRGFDGVRHTYRIGLHFSLQNNGSLSACAPFVRIDNFVGGEISQAAPLLLKRRTLGGQTVYQGDAAVFVHPGLEVDAFYLAFDVCYYWGTQTWHFGEQSTKPPKLVLDCSLGCQNAKIRTMRFDWSGFELGQLVQDLKPQLEPRGQRPRR
;
A
#
# COMPACT_ATOMS: atom_id res chain seq x y z
N MET A 1 20.74 15.05 -1.68
CA MET A 1 21.33 15.75 -0.52
C MET A 1 22.11 16.96 -1.05
N VAL A 2 21.87 18.15 -0.50
CA VAL A 2 22.67 19.35 -0.78
C VAL A 2 23.36 19.74 0.52
N ALA A 3 24.68 19.86 0.49
CA ALA A 3 25.47 20.32 1.63
C ALA A 3 25.91 21.76 1.34
N ALA A 4 25.45 22.71 2.15
CA ALA A 4 25.90 24.09 2.08
C ALA A 4 26.92 24.33 3.20
N ARG A 5 28.04 24.98 2.86
CA ARG A 5 29.09 25.33 3.81
C ARG A 5 28.81 26.74 4.32
N CYS A 6 28.24 26.87 5.52
CA CYS A 6 28.03 28.16 6.17
C CYS A 6 29.23 28.49 7.05
N ARG A 7 29.84 29.67 6.87
CA ARG A 7 30.70 30.28 7.89
C ARG A 7 29.79 30.83 8.97
N LEU A 8 29.92 30.31 10.18
CA LEU A 8 29.30 30.92 11.35
C LEU A 8 30.12 32.18 11.73
N PRO A 9 29.46 33.25 12.21
CA PRO A 9 30.18 34.38 12.79
C PRO A 9 30.99 33.91 14.01
N ASP A 10 32.16 34.50 14.19
CA ASP A 10 33.14 34.13 15.21
C ASP A 10 32.56 34.33 16.63
N GLY A 11 31.96 33.29 17.19
CA GLY A 11 31.50 33.21 18.58
C GLY A 11 32.18 32.04 19.27
N GLU A 12 32.85 32.31 20.40
CA GLU A 12 33.70 31.39 21.15
C GLU A 12 33.00 30.08 21.52
N HIS A 13 33.28 29.01 20.75
CA HIS A 13 32.98 27.63 21.13
C HIS A 13 34.31 26.85 21.17
N PRO A 14 34.57 26.03 22.20
CA PRO A 14 35.91 25.50 22.49
C PRO A 14 36.47 24.42 21.55
N ASP A 15 35.78 24.03 20.46
CA ASP A 15 36.32 23.14 19.43
C ASP A 15 36.82 23.95 18.22
N LYS A 16 38.12 24.22 18.21
CA LYS A 16 38.84 25.10 17.27
C LYS A 16 39.05 24.49 15.88
N THR A 17 37.96 24.22 15.18
CA THR A 17 37.87 24.39 13.72
C THR A 17 36.45 24.88 13.45
N GLY A 18 36.24 26.20 13.54
CA GLY A 18 34.92 26.86 13.50
C GLY A 18 34.16 26.73 12.17
N SER A 19 33.97 25.51 11.68
CA SER A 19 33.23 25.18 10.48
C SER A 19 32.16 24.14 10.81
N GLY A 20 30.91 24.46 10.45
CA GLY A 20 29.79 23.53 10.49
C GLY A 20 29.26 23.25 9.09
N PHE A 21 28.44 22.21 8.96
CA PHE A 21 27.74 21.88 7.72
C PHE A 21 26.24 21.92 7.96
N LEU A 22 25.49 22.45 6.98
CA LEU A 22 24.04 22.32 6.91
C LEU A 22 23.71 21.30 5.83
N ALA A 23 23.12 20.18 6.23
CA ALA A 23 22.60 19.17 5.32
C ALA A 23 21.10 19.39 5.10
N LEU A 24 20.70 19.61 3.84
CA LEU A 24 19.30 19.76 3.46
C LEU A 24 18.85 18.56 2.61
N TRP A 25 17.79 17.92 3.07
CA TRP A 25 17.04 16.92 2.32
C TRP A 25 15.77 17.58 1.79
N VAL A 26 15.65 17.64 0.47
CA VAL A 26 14.47 18.19 -0.22
C VAL A 26 13.86 17.06 -1.02
N GLU A 27 12.64 16.69 -0.69
CA GLU A 27 11.89 15.69 -1.43
C GLU A 27 11.46 16.21 -2.80
N ARG A 28 11.13 15.29 -3.70
CA ARG A 28 10.54 15.67 -4.97
C ARG A 28 9.19 16.34 -4.70
N SER A 29 8.97 17.53 -5.25
CA SER A 29 7.65 18.15 -5.23
C SER A 29 6.71 17.40 -6.18
N GLU A 30 5.54 17.01 -5.68
CA GLU A 30 4.41 16.53 -6.48
C GLU A 30 3.56 17.70 -7.02
N ARG A 31 3.89 18.94 -6.65
CA ARG A 31 3.22 20.16 -7.11
C ARG A 31 3.99 20.79 -8.26
N ARG A 32 3.38 21.80 -8.88
CA ARG A 32 4.00 22.64 -9.91
C ARG A 32 5.35 23.20 -9.44
N PRO A 33 6.30 23.44 -10.36
CA PRO A 33 7.59 24.03 -10.02
C PRO A 33 7.43 25.30 -9.18
N HIS A 34 8.29 25.47 -8.18
CA HIS A 34 8.36 26.69 -7.40
C HIS A 34 9.35 27.66 -8.04
N ARG A 35 8.99 28.94 -8.05
CA ARG A 35 9.83 30.02 -8.54
C ARG A 35 10.81 30.46 -7.44
N SER A 36 12.01 30.88 -7.81
CA SER A 36 12.92 31.56 -6.88
C SER A 36 12.25 32.82 -6.32
N GLU A 37 12.37 33.02 -5.01
CA GLU A 37 11.88 34.21 -4.31
C GLU A 37 13.01 35.15 -3.87
N ALA A 38 14.26 34.89 -4.30
CA ALA A 38 15.40 35.76 -4.04
C ALA A 38 15.15 37.19 -4.59
N LYS A 39 15.77 38.18 -3.95
CA LYS A 39 15.68 39.59 -4.37
C LYS A 39 16.25 39.71 -5.79
N ASP A 40 15.48 40.31 -6.69
CA ASP A 40 15.82 40.53 -8.11
C ASP A 40 15.93 39.26 -8.98
N ASP A 41 15.50 38.09 -8.46
CA ASP A 41 15.53 36.84 -9.22
C ASP A 41 14.22 36.05 -9.08
N LYS A 42 13.31 36.26 -10.04
CA LYS A 42 12.00 35.60 -10.12
C LYS A 42 11.96 34.54 -11.24
N ARG A 43 13.00 33.70 -11.34
CA ARG A 43 13.11 32.66 -12.37
C ARG A 43 12.86 31.26 -11.80
N TYR A 44 12.56 30.32 -12.68
CA TYR A 44 12.50 28.89 -12.37
C TYR A 44 13.85 28.27 -12.64
N TYR A 45 14.24 27.32 -11.79
CA TYR A 45 15.52 26.64 -11.90
C TYR A 45 15.33 25.13 -11.91
N LYS A 46 16.09 24.43 -12.75
CA LYS A 46 16.21 22.98 -12.73
C LYS A 46 17.64 22.59 -12.34
N ARG A 47 17.76 21.52 -11.57
CA ARG A 47 19.07 20.94 -11.21
C ARG A 47 19.52 19.95 -12.27
N ALA A 48 20.75 20.08 -12.74
CA ALA A 48 21.41 19.08 -13.56
C ALA A 48 22.83 18.83 -13.02
N GLY A 49 23.04 17.63 -12.47
CA GLY A 49 24.26 17.28 -11.75
C GLY A 49 24.51 18.19 -10.55
N ASP A 50 25.66 18.86 -10.57
CA ASP A 50 26.14 19.74 -9.49
C ASP A 50 25.77 21.22 -9.67
N SER A 51 25.01 21.54 -10.72
CA SER A 51 24.64 22.92 -11.05
C SER A 51 23.12 23.10 -11.23
N SER A 52 22.69 24.34 -11.07
CA SER A 52 21.31 24.77 -11.26
C SER A 52 21.26 25.72 -12.46
N PHE A 53 20.35 25.45 -13.39
CA PHE A 53 20.17 26.23 -14.60
C PHE A 53 18.79 26.88 -14.60
N VAL A 54 18.72 28.10 -15.14
CA VAL A 54 17.43 28.74 -15.43
C VAL A 54 16.67 27.84 -16.41
N MET A 55 15.40 27.57 -16.11
CA MET A 55 14.53 26.84 -17.02
C MET A 55 14.06 27.76 -18.13
N GLU A 56 14.12 27.25 -19.36
CA GLU A 56 13.53 27.93 -20.51
C GLU A 56 12.01 27.93 -20.42
N HIS A 57 11.35 28.83 -21.17
CA HIS A 57 9.89 28.95 -21.12
C HIS A 57 9.17 27.62 -21.42
N TYR A 58 9.63 26.87 -22.43
CA TYR A 58 9.05 25.58 -22.78
C TYR A 58 9.28 24.51 -21.69
N ASP A 59 10.40 24.55 -20.97
CA ASP A 59 10.67 23.63 -19.85
C ASP A 59 9.69 23.92 -18.70
N ILE A 60 9.40 25.20 -18.47
CA ILE A 60 8.44 25.65 -17.47
C ILE A 60 7.06 25.17 -17.88
N GLU A 61 6.61 25.45 -19.11
CA GLU A 61 5.32 24.99 -19.60
C GLU A 61 5.17 23.46 -19.50
N ASP A 62 6.17 22.68 -19.94
CA ASP A 62 6.16 21.23 -19.78
C ASP A 62 6.04 20.84 -18.30
N ALA A 63 6.84 21.44 -17.42
CA ALA A 63 6.81 21.12 -16.00
C ALA A 63 5.49 21.53 -15.30
N PHE A 64 4.81 22.56 -15.80
CA PHE A 64 3.47 22.95 -15.35
C PHE A 64 2.36 22.07 -15.93
N ASN A 65 2.58 21.56 -17.14
CA ASN A 65 1.69 20.65 -17.87
C ASN A 65 1.96 19.18 -17.57
N ARG A 66 3.00 18.86 -16.77
CA ARG A 66 3.27 17.50 -16.31
C ARG A 66 2.01 16.96 -15.67
N VAL A 67 1.38 16.06 -16.43
CA VAL A 67 0.20 15.31 -16.04
C VAL A 67 0.52 14.69 -14.69
N GLY A 68 -0.29 15.01 -13.68
CA GLY A 68 -0.16 14.38 -12.37
C GLY A 68 -0.13 12.85 -12.53
N VAL A 69 0.46 12.16 -11.57
CA VAL A 69 0.46 10.70 -11.61
C VAL A 69 -0.80 10.21 -10.88
N PRO A 70 -1.53 9.22 -11.41
CA PRO A 70 -2.60 8.57 -10.65
C PRO A 70 -2.07 8.04 -9.32
N ASP A 71 -2.86 8.16 -8.26
CA ASP A 71 -2.45 7.78 -6.91
C ASP A 71 -3.24 6.54 -6.49
N LEU A 72 -2.68 5.36 -6.77
CA LEU A 72 -3.27 4.09 -6.38
C LEU A 72 -2.85 3.67 -4.98
N GLN A 73 -3.82 3.19 -4.21
CA GLN A 73 -3.62 2.61 -2.89
C GLN A 73 -4.32 1.25 -2.81
N LEU A 74 -3.64 0.27 -2.22
CA LEU A 74 -4.22 -1.04 -1.91
C LEU A 74 -4.73 -1.04 -0.46
N PHE A 75 -5.93 -1.53 -0.24
CA PHE A 75 -6.54 -1.63 1.08
C PHE A 75 -7.48 -2.84 1.17
N VAL A 76 -7.83 -3.24 2.39
CA VAL A 76 -8.82 -4.28 2.66
C VAL A 76 -10.20 -3.63 2.61
N ALA A 77 -10.96 -3.91 1.55
CA ALA A 77 -12.27 -3.32 1.33
C ALA A 77 -13.37 -4.03 2.12
N ARG A 78 -13.29 -5.35 2.22
CA ARG A 78 -14.32 -6.18 2.86
C ARG A 78 -13.70 -7.37 3.54
N THR A 79 -14.34 -7.81 4.60
CA THR A 79 -14.01 -9.04 5.30
C THR A 79 -15.22 -9.96 5.27
N THR A 80 -15.01 -11.21 4.90
CA THR A 80 -16.04 -12.25 4.88
C THR A 80 -15.69 -13.35 5.87
N ASN A 81 -16.72 -14.00 6.40
CA ASN A 81 -16.61 -15.13 7.29
C ASN A 81 -17.59 -16.22 6.83
N GLU A 82 -17.08 -17.42 6.63
CA GLU A 82 -17.88 -18.59 6.28
C GLU A 82 -17.71 -19.63 7.38
N ASP A 83 -18.82 -20.10 7.96
CA ASP A 83 -18.79 -21.26 8.85
C ASP A 83 -18.54 -22.52 8.01
N ARG A 84 -17.43 -23.20 8.28
CA ARG A 84 -17.06 -24.47 7.62
C ARG A 84 -17.61 -25.68 8.37
N GLY A 85 -18.15 -25.48 9.57
CA GLY A 85 -18.86 -26.49 10.35
C GLY A 85 -18.30 -26.73 11.74
N PHE A 86 -18.99 -27.63 12.44
CA PHE A 86 -18.68 -28.09 13.78
C PHE A 86 -18.55 -29.61 13.79
N ASP A 87 -17.42 -30.13 14.27
CA ASP A 87 -17.15 -31.58 14.36
C ASP A 87 -17.52 -32.19 15.73
N GLY A 88 -18.19 -31.42 16.60
CA GLY A 88 -18.50 -31.81 17.98
C GLY A 88 -17.50 -31.27 19.00
N VAL A 89 -16.30 -30.88 18.58
CA VAL A 89 -15.26 -30.34 19.49
C VAL A 89 -14.59 -29.07 18.94
N ARG A 90 -14.55 -28.91 17.61
CA ARG A 90 -13.93 -27.81 16.89
C ARG A 90 -14.95 -27.11 16.01
N HIS A 91 -14.99 -25.79 16.11
CA HIS A 91 -15.64 -24.92 15.14
C HIS A 91 -14.59 -24.35 14.19
N THR A 92 -14.79 -24.49 12.89
CA THR A 92 -13.88 -23.95 11.87
C THR A 92 -14.56 -22.83 11.10
N TYR A 93 -13.91 -21.68 11.02
CA TYR A 93 -14.35 -20.54 10.22
C TYR A 93 -13.34 -20.26 9.13
N ARG A 94 -13.80 -20.03 7.90
CA ARG A 94 -12.96 -19.47 6.84
C ARG A 94 -13.11 -17.95 6.84
N ILE A 95 -12.01 -17.25 7.05
CA ILE A 95 -11.96 -15.80 7.04
C ILE A 95 -11.38 -15.36 5.71
N GLY A 96 -12.05 -14.38 5.11
CA GLY A 96 -11.75 -13.85 3.81
C GLY A 96 -11.47 -12.36 3.84
N LEU A 97 -10.35 -11.92 3.26
CA LEU A 97 -9.98 -10.51 3.13
C LEU A 97 -10.00 -10.12 1.65
N HIS A 98 -10.87 -9.19 1.28
CA HIS A 98 -10.98 -8.66 -0.08
C HIS A 98 -10.11 -7.41 -0.21
N PHE A 99 -9.12 -7.46 -1.10
CA PHE A 99 -8.24 -6.33 -1.39
C PHE A 99 -8.73 -5.60 -2.64
N SER A 100 -8.83 -4.28 -2.52
CA SER A 100 -9.17 -3.38 -3.63
C SER A 100 -8.09 -2.34 -3.85
N LEU A 101 -7.94 -1.95 -5.12
CA LEU A 101 -7.19 -0.78 -5.53
C LEU A 101 -8.13 0.42 -5.61
N GLN A 102 -7.87 1.45 -4.82
CA GLN A 102 -8.57 2.73 -4.93
C GLN A 102 -7.64 3.78 -5.52
N ASN A 103 -8.20 4.64 -6.38
CA ASN A 103 -7.49 5.79 -6.90
C ASN A 103 -7.84 7.05 -6.10
N ASN A 104 -6.90 7.50 -5.28
CA ASN A 104 -7.00 8.71 -4.47
C ASN A 104 -6.46 9.96 -5.21
N GLY A 105 -5.96 9.78 -6.43
CA GLY A 105 -5.41 10.85 -7.25
C GLY A 105 -6.48 11.59 -8.04
N SER A 106 -6.09 12.70 -8.66
CA SER A 106 -6.98 13.51 -9.51
C SER A 106 -7.07 13.01 -10.96
N LEU A 107 -6.32 11.98 -11.32
CA LEU A 107 -6.21 11.46 -12.69
C LEU A 107 -6.47 9.97 -12.73
N SER A 108 -7.06 9.50 -13.82
CA SER A 108 -7.46 8.09 -13.97
C SER A 108 -6.24 7.19 -14.10
N ALA A 109 -6.22 6.07 -13.36
CA ALA A 109 -5.18 5.06 -13.47
C ALA A 109 -5.49 4.09 -14.61
N CYS A 110 -4.66 4.09 -15.66
CA CYS A 110 -4.79 3.21 -16.83
C CYS A 110 -4.03 1.90 -16.62
N ALA A 111 -4.64 0.76 -16.95
CA ALA A 111 -4.05 -0.57 -16.80
C ALA A 111 -3.45 -0.80 -15.38
N PRO A 112 -4.27 -0.66 -14.32
CA PRO A 112 -3.82 -0.85 -12.95
C PRO A 112 -3.34 -2.28 -12.73
N PHE A 113 -2.35 -2.47 -11.85
CA PHE A 113 -1.90 -3.78 -11.46
C PHE A 113 -1.47 -3.86 -9.99
N VAL A 114 -1.55 -5.07 -9.45
CA VAL A 114 -0.91 -5.48 -8.20
C VAL A 114 -0.13 -6.75 -8.46
N ARG A 115 1.12 -6.76 -8.04
CA ARG A 115 1.99 -7.93 -8.04
C ARG A 115 2.25 -8.35 -6.61
N ILE A 116 2.10 -9.63 -6.36
CA ILE A 116 2.39 -10.24 -5.06
C ILE A 116 3.84 -10.70 -5.09
N ASP A 117 4.68 -10.02 -4.31
CA ASP A 117 6.11 -10.26 -4.28
C ASP A 117 6.45 -11.39 -3.29
N ASN A 118 5.80 -11.38 -2.13
CA ASN A 118 5.90 -12.42 -1.12
C ASN A 118 4.59 -12.54 -0.34
N PHE A 119 4.20 -13.78 -0.02
CA PHE A 119 3.00 -14.05 0.75
C PHE A 119 3.21 -15.24 1.68
N VAL A 120 2.87 -15.05 2.95
CA VAL A 120 2.98 -16.05 4.00
C VAL A 120 1.68 -16.04 4.80
N GLY A 121 1.09 -17.21 5.04
CA GLY A 121 -0.05 -17.34 5.94
C GLY A 121 -1.43 -17.40 5.27
N GLY A 122 -1.62 -18.13 4.18
CA GLY A 122 -2.98 -18.40 3.68
C GLY A 122 -3.03 -18.83 2.23
N GLU A 123 -4.20 -18.63 1.63
CA GLU A 123 -4.44 -18.89 0.22
C GLU A 123 -4.85 -17.60 -0.50
N ILE A 124 -4.18 -17.31 -1.61
CA ILE A 124 -4.56 -16.21 -2.49
C ILE A 124 -5.45 -16.75 -3.60
N SER A 125 -6.67 -16.24 -3.67
CA SER A 125 -7.59 -16.55 -4.76
C SER A 125 -7.95 -15.28 -5.54
N GLN A 126 -8.48 -15.50 -6.73
CA GLN A 126 -9.09 -14.44 -7.51
C GLN A 126 -10.55 -14.33 -7.07
N ALA A 127 -10.98 -13.16 -6.59
CA ALA A 127 -12.41 -12.89 -6.48
C ALA A 127 -13.03 -12.94 -7.89
N ALA A 128 -14.33 -13.17 -8.02
CA ALA A 128 -15.00 -13.16 -9.31
C ALA A 128 -16.33 -12.39 -9.19
N PRO A 129 -16.73 -11.60 -10.20
CA PRO A 129 -15.97 -11.20 -11.39
C PRO A 129 -14.98 -10.07 -11.08
N LEU A 130 -13.78 -10.08 -11.68
CA LEU A 130 -12.79 -9.00 -11.53
C LEU A 130 -12.40 -8.39 -12.87
N LEU A 131 -12.25 -7.07 -12.87
CA LEU A 131 -11.63 -6.32 -13.96
C LEU A 131 -10.13 -6.63 -14.07
N LEU A 132 -9.50 -7.00 -12.95
CA LEU A 132 -8.08 -7.41 -12.94
C LEU A 132 -7.97 -8.92 -13.20
N LYS A 133 -7.23 -9.28 -14.24
CA LYS A 133 -6.96 -10.66 -14.61
C LYS A 133 -5.71 -11.16 -13.87
N ARG A 134 -5.81 -12.33 -13.24
CA ARG A 134 -4.66 -13.03 -12.66
C ARG A 134 -3.74 -13.55 -13.76
N ARG A 135 -2.44 -13.33 -13.61
CA ARG A 135 -1.35 -13.84 -14.45
C ARG A 135 -0.18 -14.27 -13.56
N THR A 136 0.68 -15.11 -14.08
CA THR A 136 1.94 -15.48 -13.43
C THR A 136 3.09 -14.97 -14.29
N LEU A 137 3.94 -14.12 -13.72
CA LEU A 137 5.09 -13.53 -14.41
C LEU A 137 6.35 -13.77 -13.56
N GLY A 138 7.31 -14.53 -14.09
CA GLY A 138 8.55 -14.83 -13.37
C GLY A 138 8.33 -15.54 -12.02
N GLY A 139 7.32 -16.39 -11.93
CA GLY A 139 6.92 -17.07 -10.68
C GLY A 139 6.11 -16.21 -9.71
N GLN A 140 5.95 -14.91 -9.96
CA GLN A 140 5.14 -14.02 -9.14
C GLN A 140 3.70 -13.98 -9.65
N THR A 141 2.73 -13.85 -8.74
CA THR A 141 1.32 -13.68 -9.09
C THR A 141 1.04 -12.19 -9.33
N VAL A 142 0.46 -11.86 -10.47
CA VAL A 142 0.10 -10.49 -10.87
C VAL A 142 -1.39 -10.44 -11.17
N TYR A 143 -2.08 -9.43 -10.64
CA TYR A 143 -3.45 -9.07 -10.97
C TYR A 143 -3.39 -7.78 -11.77
N GLN A 144 -3.79 -7.81 -13.04
CA GLN A 144 -3.60 -6.68 -13.95
C GLN A 144 -4.84 -6.42 -14.80
N GLY A 145 -5.21 -5.14 -14.93
CA GLY A 145 -6.17 -4.65 -15.92
C GLY A 145 -5.49 -4.44 -17.27
N ASP A 146 -6.22 -4.66 -18.36
CA ASP A 146 -5.73 -4.34 -19.70
C ASP A 146 -5.80 -2.83 -19.99
N ALA A 147 -5.43 -2.43 -21.21
CA ALA A 147 -5.42 -1.02 -21.62
C ALA A 147 -6.82 -0.37 -21.65
N ALA A 148 -7.90 -1.16 -21.55
CA ALA A 148 -9.27 -0.67 -21.46
C ALA A 148 -9.76 -0.54 -20.02
N VAL A 149 -8.98 -1.00 -19.03
CA VAL A 149 -9.34 -0.88 -17.60
C VAL A 149 -8.78 0.42 -17.05
N PHE A 150 -9.68 1.26 -16.55
CA PHE A 150 -9.35 2.51 -15.89
C PHE A 150 -9.95 2.54 -14.48
N VAL A 151 -9.19 3.05 -13.52
CA VAL A 151 -9.70 3.41 -12.18
C VAL A 151 -9.78 4.92 -12.12
N HIS A 152 -10.97 5.47 -12.21
CA HIS A 152 -11.17 6.93 -12.11
C HIS A 152 -10.95 7.41 -10.67
N PRO A 153 -10.65 8.71 -10.46
CA PRO A 153 -10.56 9.32 -9.14
C PRO A 153 -11.76 8.97 -8.23
N GLY A 154 -11.47 8.52 -7.02
CA GLY A 154 -12.46 8.13 -6.01
C GLY A 154 -13.10 6.77 -6.23
N LEU A 155 -12.81 6.08 -7.33
CA LEU A 155 -13.32 4.72 -7.59
C LEU A 155 -12.35 3.65 -7.08
N GLU A 156 -12.90 2.47 -6.84
CA GLU A 156 -12.18 1.27 -6.46
C GLU A 156 -12.37 0.15 -7.48
N VAL A 157 -11.38 -0.74 -7.57
CA VAL A 157 -11.47 -2.00 -8.29
C VAL A 157 -10.97 -3.13 -7.41
N ASP A 158 -11.77 -4.17 -7.27
CA ASP A 158 -11.36 -5.38 -6.56
C ASP A 158 -10.14 -6.01 -7.27
N ALA A 159 -9.13 -6.40 -6.49
CA ALA A 159 -7.87 -6.92 -7.00
C ALA A 159 -7.72 -8.41 -6.75
N PHE A 160 -7.80 -8.84 -5.50
CA PHE A 160 -7.67 -10.25 -5.11
C PHE A 160 -8.28 -10.48 -3.73
N TYR A 161 -8.35 -11.75 -3.36
CA TYR A 161 -8.91 -12.19 -2.09
C TYR A 161 -7.92 -13.11 -1.38
N LEU A 162 -7.75 -12.92 -0.08
CA LEU A 162 -7.00 -13.82 0.80
C LEU A 162 -7.97 -14.63 1.66
N ALA A 163 -7.76 -15.93 1.76
CA ALA A 163 -8.47 -16.79 2.69
C ALA A 163 -7.52 -17.50 3.64
N PHE A 164 -8.01 -17.74 4.86
CA PHE A 164 -7.39 -18.64 5.81
C PHE A 164 -8.46 -19.20 6.76
N ASP A 165 -8.18 -20.37 7.34
CA ASP A 165 -9.12 -21.05 8.22
C ASP A 165 -8.70 -20.83 9.68
N VAL A 166 -9.66 -20.58 10.56
CA VAL A 166 -9.47 -20.42 12.01
C VAL A 166 -10.31 -21.45 12.73
N CYS A 167 -9.65 -22.33 13.47
CA CYS A 167 -10.25 -23.38 14.27
C CYS A 167 -10.30 -22.97 15.74
N TYR A 168 -11.47 -23.11 16.34
CA TYR A 168 -11.72 -22.89 17.76
C TYR A 168 -11.89 -24.23 18.48
N TYR A 169 -11.03 -24.49 19.46
CA TYR A 169 -11.08 -25.69 20.30
C TYR A 169 -10.97 -25.28 21.77
N TRP A 170 -12.04 -25.48 22.54
CA TRP A 170 -12.08 -25.21 24.00
C TRP A 170 -11.48 -23.84 24.39
N GLY A 171 -11.87 -22.78 23.68
CA GLY A 171 -11.37 -21.41 23.91
C GLY A 171 -9.98 -21.12 23.33
N THR A 172 -9.27 -22.11 22.82
CA THR A 172 -8.00 -21.95 22.11
C THR A 172 -8.25 -21.74 20.62
N GLN A 173 -7.64 -20.71 20.05
CA GLN A 173 -7.65 -20.45 18.61
C GLN A 173 -6.43 -21.07 17.95
N THR A 174 -6.64 -21.81 16.87
CA THR A 174 -5.57 -22.34 16.01
C THR A 174 -5.82 -21.87 14.59
N TRP A 175 -4.78 -21.34 13.96
CA TRP A 175 -4.86 -20.73 12.64
C TRP A 175 -4.25 -21.69 11.62
N HIS A 176 -4.99 -21.92 10.55
CA HIS A 176 -4.63 -22.85 9.49
C HIS A 176 -4.41 -22.06 8.20
N PHE A 177 -3.18 -22.14 7.71
CA PHE A 177 -2.72 -21.50 6.50
C PHE A 177 -2.38 -22.59 5.49
N GLY A 178 -3.41 -23.11 4.82
CA GLY A 178 -3.30 -24.37 4.09
C GLY A 178 -3.03 -25.53 5.06
N GLU A 179 -2.00 -26.34 4.77
CA GLU A 179 -1.64 -27.50 5.60
C GLU A 179 -0.83 -27.13 6.86
N GLN A 180 -0.30 -25.90 6.94
CA GLN A 180 0.53 -25.48 8.06
C GLN A 180 -0.28 -24.74 9.12
N SER A 181 -0.11 -25.14 10.37
CA SER A 181 -0.59 -24.41 11.55
C SER A 181 0.59 -23.71 12.21
N THR A 182 0.57 -22.37 12.27
CA THR A 182 1.62 -21.60 12.95
C THR A 182 1.13 -21.03 14.27
N LYS A 183 1.99 -21.06 15.30
CA LYS A 183 1.79 -20.38 16.58
C LYS A 183 3.04 -19.54 16.88
N PRO A 184 2.96 -18.20 16.92
CA PRO A 184 1.77 -17.37 16.69
C PRO A 184 1.31 -17.36 15.21
N PRO A 185 0.05 -17.00 14.94
CA PRO A 185 -0.39 -16.77 13.57
C PRO A 185 0.33 -15.56 12.98
N LYS A 186 0.81 -15.70 11.75
CA LYS A 186 1.50 -14.65 11.01
C LYS A 186 1.04 -14.62 9.56
N LEU A 187 0.48 -13.49 9.16
CA LEU A 187 0.06 -13.21 7.80
C LEU A 187 0.92 -12.05 7.28
N VAL A 188 1.77 -12.33 6.29
CA VAL A 188 2.59 -11.31 5.65
C VAL A 188 2.25 -11.26 4.17
N LEU A 189 1.98 -10.05 3.68
CA LEU A 189 1.81 -9.76 2.27
C LEU A 189 2.73 -8.62 1.89
N ASP A 190 3.77 -8.93 1.13
CA ASP A 190 4.58 -7.94 0.42
C ASP A 190 4.09 -7.86 -1.03
N CYS A 191 3.73 -6.67 -1.48
CA CYS A 191 3.19 -6.47 -2.82
C CYS A 191 3.65 -5.16 -3.44
N SER A 192 3.63 -5.12 -4.76
CA SER A 192 3.96 -3.94 -5.55
C SER A 192 2.78 -3.59 -6.44
N LEU A 193 2.38 -2.33 -6.46
CA LEU A 193 1.24 -1.85 -7.22
C LEU A 193 1.62 -0.65 -8.10
N GLY A 194 0.85 -0.46 -9.16
CA GLY A 194 1.05 0.66 -10.06
C GLY A 194 0.02 0.68 -11.19
N CYS A 195 0.26 1.57 -12.13
CA CYS A 195 -0.49 1.68 -13.36
C CYS A 195 0.42 2.22 -14.46
N GLN A 196 -0.08 2.31 -15.69
CA GLN A 196 0.68 2.88 -16.79
C GLN A 196 1.09 4.33 -16.46
N ASN A 197 2.35 4.67 -16.73
CA ASN A 197 2.95 5.98 -16.47
C ASN A 197 3.03 6.38 -14.99
N ALA A 198 2.77 5.46 -14.05
CA ALA A 198 2.99 5.67 -12.62
C ALA A 198 4.20 4.89 -12.12
N LYS A 199 4.89 5.45 -11.11
CA LYS A 199 5.96 4.73 -10.43
C LYS A 199 5.37 3.56 -9.63
N ILE A 200 6.02 2.41 -9.71
CA ILE A 200 5.67 1.26 -8.88
C ILE A 200 5.89 1.61 -7.41
N ARG A 201 4.88 1.34 -6.59
CA ARG A 201 4.95 1.46 -5.13
C ARG A 201 4.92 0.08 -4.51
N THR A 202 5.75 -0.13 -3.50
CA THR A 202 5.78 -1.38 -2.73
C THR A 202 5.11 -1.13 -1.38
N MET A 203 4.31 -2.10 -0.96
CA MET A 203 3.57 -2.10 0.29
C MET A 203 3.80 -3.43 1.02
N ARG A 204 3.79 -3.36 2.35
CA ARG A 204 3.85 -4.52 3.22
C ARG A 204 2.70 -4.47 4.20
N PHE A 205 1.97 -5.57 4.28
CA PHE A 205 1.02 -5.83 5.35
C PHE A 205 1.59 -6.97 6.21
N ASP A 206 1.68 -6.75 7.51
CA ASP A 206 2.20 -7.71 8.47
C ASP A 206 1.21 -7.80 9.63
N TRP A 207 0.32 -8.78 9.58
CA TRP A 207 -0.63 -9.04 10.65
C TRP A 207 -0.10 -10.20 11.49
N SER A 208 0.09 -9.97 12.78
CA SER A 208 0.58 -11.00 13.69
C SER A 208 -0.16 -10.99 15.03
N GLY A 209 -0.33 -12.19 15.61
CA GLY A 209 -0.83 -12.35 16.97
C GLY A 209 -2.17 -11.66 17.24
N PHE A 210 -2.12 -10.56 18.00
CA PHE A 210 -3.30 -9.85 18.53
C PHE A 210 -4.13 -9.14 17.46
N GLU A 211 -3.51 -8.56 16.44
CA GLU A 211 -4.23 -7.84 15.36
C GLU A 211 -5.15 -8.79 14.58
N LEU A 212 -4.64 -10.00 14.30
CA LEU A 212 -5.43 -11.07 13.73
C LEU A 212 -6.56 -11.49 14.69
N GLY A 213 -6.27 -11.59 15.98
CA GLY A 213 -7.27 -11.88 17.01
C GLY A 213 -8.41 -10.85 17.05
N GLN A 214 -8.10 -9.55 16.96
CA GLN A 214 -9.09 -8.48 16.89
C GLN A 214 -9.93 -8.56 15.61
N LEU A 215 -9.29 -8.78 14.47
CA LEU A 215 -9.98 -8.98 13.19
C LEU A 215 -11.04 -10.09 13.29
N VAL A 216 -10.74 -11.22 13.96
CA VAL A 216 -11.75 -12.28 14.16
C VAL A 216 -12.79 -11.90 15.21
N GLN A 217 -12.40 -11.22 16.29
CA GLN A 217 -13.34 -10.79 17.32
C GLN A 217 -14.39 -9.81 16.78
N ASP A 218 -14.00 -8.90 15.90
CA ASP A 218 -14.93 -7.98 15.24
C ASP A 218 -15.90 -8.71 14.29
N LEU A 219 -15.55 -9.92 13.84
CA LEU A 219 -16.42 -10.80 13.04
C LEU A 219 -17.32 -11.69 13.91
N LYS A 220 -17.01 -11.89 15.20
CA LYS A 220 -17.80 -12.73 16.12
C LYS A 220 -19.26 -12.28 16.37
N PRO A 221 -19.64 -10.99 16.36
CA PRO A 221 -21.04 -10.58 16.54
C PRO A 221 -21.99 -11.14 15.45
N GLN A 222 -21.45 -11.63 14.33
CA GLN A 222 -22.21 -12.29 13.26
C GLN A 222 -22.26 -13.83 13.40
N LEU A 223 -21.54 -14.39 14.39
CA LEU A 223 -21.35 -15.83 14.61
C LEU A 223 -22.19 -16.40 15.76
N GLU A 224 -22.84 -15.55 16.55
CA GLU A 224 -23.84 -16.01 17.52
C GLU A 224 -25.04 -16.57 16.73
N PRO A 225 -25.41 -17.85 16.92
CA PRO A 225 -26.55 -18.43 16.23
C PRO A 225 -27.80 -17.61 16.58
N ARG A 226 -28.39 -16.95 15.58
CA ARG A 226 -29.71 -16.32 15.70
C ARG A 226 -30.73 -17.40 16.10
N GLY A 227 -30.94 -17.54 17.40
CA GLY A 227 -32.03 -18.32 17.99
C GLY A 227 -31.80 -19.82 18.03
N GLN A 228 -31.16 -20.30 19.09
CA GLN A 228 -31.77 -21.43 19.80
C GLN A 228 -33.13 -20.94 20.29
N ARG A 229 -34.21 -21.25 19.55
CA ARG A 229 -35.57 -21.09 20.07
C ARG A 229 -35.63 -21.89 21.39
N PRO A 230 -36.16 -21.32 22.49
CA PRO A 230 -36.37 -22.08 23.70
C PRO A 230 -37.29 -23.25 23.34
N ARG A 231 -36.79 -24.48 23.50
CA ARG A 231 -37.64 -25.67 23.43
C ARG A 231 -38.62 -25.55 24.59
N ARG A 232 -39.88 -25.27 24.26
CA ARG A 232 -41.01 -25.47 25.17
C ARG A 232 -41.28 -26.95 25.33
#